data_AF-A0A2H6N6V1-F1
#
_entry.id   AF-A0A2H6N6V1-F1
#
_cell.length_a   1.000
_cell.length_b   1.000
_cell.length_c   1.000
_cell.angle_alpha   90.00
_cell.angle_beta   90.00
_cell.angle_gamma   90.00
#
_symmetry.space_group_name_H-M   'P 1'
#
loop_
_entity.id
_entity.type
_entity.pdbx_description
1 polymer ?
#
loop_
_entity_poly.entity_id
_entity_poly.type
_entity_poly.pdbx_seq_one_letter_code
_entity_poly.pdbx_strand_id
1 'polypeptide(L)'
;MHYCRIPIPVQAKSLKGRTVIGVAAGRFHSVLWTKEAVYTMGLNGGQLGYLLDPNGEKCVTSPRQVSALHHKDINMSFVTASDGATVCVTEKGDIYLLSDYQCKKIASKQLNLKKVLVSGGHLDYRVNPQHLKENGGLRICILALDQAGRVLCWKSANSSMKQCRWIYGRQVYMSDIFLNRNEIMFV
;
A
#
# COMPACT_ATOMS: atom_id res chain seq x y z
N MET A 1 -30.21 -18.47 -1.77
CA MET A 1 -29.55 -18.29 -0.45
C MET A 1 -28.05 -18.39 -0.67
N HIS A 2 -27.25 -17.39 -0.27
CA HIS A 2 -25.79 -17.49 -0.35
C HIS A 2 -25.26 -18.06 0.96
N TYR A 3 -24.67 -19.27 0.91
CA TYR A 3 -23.98 -19.85 2.05
C TYR A 3 -22.76 -18.97 2.39
N CYS A 4 -22.78 -18.36 3.58
CA CYS A 4 -21.59 -17.73 4.14
C CYS A 4 -20.56 -18.83 4.42
N ARG A 5 -19.43 -18.80 3.69
CA ARG A 5 -18.37 -19.79 3.90
C ARG A 5 -17.70 -19.51 5.24
N ILE A 6 -17.67 -20.52 6.12
CA ILE A 6 -16.92 -20.46 7.38
C ILE A 6 -15.45 -20.14 7.05
N PRO A 7 -14.81 -19.18 7.74
CA PRO A 7 -13.39 -18.87 7.52
C PRO A 7 -12.50 -20.09 7.82
N ILE A 8 -11.87 -20.64 6.79
CA ILE A 8 -10.88 -21.73 6.93
C ILE A 8 -9.49 -21.11 7.07
N PRO A 9 -8.72 -21.42 8.13
CA PRO A 9 -7.33 -20.95 8.26
C PRO A 9 -6.44 -21.48 7.12
N VAL A 10 -5.97 -20.58 6.26
CA VAL A 10 -5.10 -20.93 5.12
C VAL A 10 -3.64 -20.99 5.58
N GLN A 11 -3.06 -22.19 5.66
CA GLN A 11 -1.62 -22.36 5.89
C GLN A 11 -0.82 -22.01 4.63
N ALA A 12 -0.37 -20.75 4.54
CA ALA A 12 0.47 -20.30 3.45
C ALA A 12 1.90 -20.90 3.53
N LYS A 13 2.17 -21.92 2.71
CA LYS A 13 3.50 -22.59 2.65
C LYS A 13 4.66 -21.63 2.43
N SER A 14 4.45 -20.53 1.69
CA SER A 14 5.46 -19.48 1.45
C SER A 14 5.88 -18.69 2.70
N LEU A 15 5.11 -18.77 3.79
CA LEU A 15 5.38 -18.11 5.07
C LEU A 15 5.91 -19.07 6.15
N LYS A 16 6.19 -20.35 5.82
CA LYS A 16 6.71 -21.32 6.79
C LYS A 16 8.00 -20.79 7.43
N GLY A 17 8.02 -20.70 8.76
CA GLY A 17 9.15 -20.18 9.53
C GLY A 17 9.31 -18.66 9.54
N ARG A 18 8.34 -17.89 9.03
CA ARG A 18 8.41 -16.41 8.97
C ARG A 18 7.35 -15.78 9.88
N THR A 19 7.78 -14.94 10.82
CA THR A 19 6.87 -14.20 11.71
C THR A 19 6.26 -13.00 10.98
N VAL A 20 4.96 -13.08 10.64
CA VAL A 20 4.19 -11.94 10.16
C VAL A 20 3.96 -10.98 11.32
N ILE A 21 4.33 -9.70 11.13
CA ILE A 21 4.23 -8.65 12.16
C ILE A 21 3.10 -7.65 11.88
N GLY A 22 2.46 -7.73 10.71
CA GLY A 22 1.31 -6.89 10.36
C GLY A 22 0.62 -7.32 9.07
N VAL A 23 -0.62 -6.83 8.91
CA VAL A 23 -1.49 -7.10 7.76
C VAL A 23 -2.16 -5.81 7.28
N ALA A 24 -2.38 -5.68 5.98
CA ALA A 24 -3.16 -4.61 5.36
C ALA A 24 -4.02 -5.19 4.23
N ALA A 25 -5.15 -4.57 3.92
CA ALA A 25 -6.06 -5.04 2.88
C ALA A 25 -6.65 -3.88 2.07
N GLY A 26 -6.70 -4.08 0.76
CA GLY A 26 -7.44 -3.26 -0.19
C GLY A 26 -8.65 -4.01 -0.75
N ARG A 27 -9.47 -3.33 -1.57
CA ARG A 27 -10.72 -3.89 -2.13
C ARG A 27 -10.56 -5.23 -2.86
N PHE A 28 -9.40 -5.48 -3.46
CA PHE A 28 -9.11 -6.67 -4.28
C PHE A 28 -7.82 -7.40 -3.91
N HIS A 29 -7.14 -6.99 -2.82
CA HIS A 29 -5.84 -7.56 -2.46
C HIS A 29 -5.57 -7.53 -0.96
N SER A 30 -4.68 -8.41 -0.51
CA SER A 30 -4.19 -8.45 0.86
C SER A 30 -2.67 -8.43 0.88
N VAL A 31 -2.13 -7.80 1.91
CA VAL A 31 -0.70 -7.59 2.10
C VAL A 31 -0.33 -8.07 3.50
N LEU A 32 0.72 -8.88 3.58
CA LEU A 32 1.33 -9.34 4.81
C LEU A 32 2.76 -8.83 4.84
N TRP A 33 3.32 -8.52 6.00
CA TRP A 33 4.75 -8.27 6.12
C TRP A 33 5.37 -8.94 7.33
N THR A 34 6.60 -9.40 7.14
CA THR A 34 7.54 -9.78 8.21
C THR A 34 8.46 -8.57 8.44
N LYS A 35 9.45 -8.67 9.33
CA LYS A 35 10.44 -7.59 9.45
C LYS A 35 11.21 -7.36 8.14
N GLU A 36 11.56 -8.41 7.40
CA GLU A 36 12.52 -8.36 6.28
C GLU A 36 11.90 -8.45 4.87
N ALA A 37 10.57 -8.55 4.76
CA ALA A 37 9.89 -8.75 3.48
C ALA A 37 8.39 -8.43 3.52
N VAL A 38 7.87 -8.00 2.37
CA VAL A 38 6.44 -7.81 2.09
C VAL A 38 5.94 -8.88 1.11
N TYR A 39 4.71 -9.35 1.32
CA TYR A 39 4.04 -10.35 0.48
C TYR A 39 2.67 -9.82 0.08
N THR A 40 2.33 -9.95 -1.20
CA THR A 40 1.07 -9.47 -1.77
C THR A 40 0.31 -10.62 -2.42
N MET A 41 -1.02 -10.58 -2.37
CA MET A 41 -1.92 -11.60 -2.94
C MET A 41 -3.29 -10.99 -3.28
N GLY A 42 -4.06 -11.67 -4.12
CA GLY A 42 -5.30 -11.18 -4.72
C GLY A 42 -5.12 -10.75 -6.17
N LEU A 43 -6.06 -9.94 -6.67
CA LEU A 43 -6.09 -9.51 -8.07
C LEU A 43 -4.92 -8.56 -8.38
N ASN A 44 -4.06 -8.89 -9.35
CA ASN A 44 -2.98 -7.99 -9.77
C ASN A 44 -3.47 -7.00 -10.83
N GLY A 45 -4.03 -5.87 -10.41
CA GLY A 45 -4.29 -4.71 -11.27
C GLY A 45 -3.14 -3.71 -11.30
N GLY A 46 -1.95 -4.09 -10.81
CA GLY A 46 -0.76 -3.25 -10.70
C GLY A 46 -0.34 -2.89 -9.27
N GLN A 47 -1.24 -3.02 -8.30
CA GLN A 47 -1.05 -2.63 -6.91
C GLN A 47 -0.26 -3.64 -6.04
N LEU A 48 0.03 -4.83 -6.59
CA LEU A 48 0.83 -5.86 -5.92
C LEU A 48 2.35 -5.63 -6.03
N GLY A 49 2.79 -4.70 -6.89
CA GLY A 49 4.19 -4.24 -6.98
C GLY A 49 5.08 -4.95 -8.01
N TYR A 50 4.50 -5.83 -8.85
CA TYR A 50 5.20 -6.58 -9.89
C TYR A 50 4.31 -6.79 -11.13
N LEU A 51 4.95 -7.12 -12.26
CA LEU A 51 4.32 -7.40 -13.55
C LEU A 51 3.26 -8.52 -13.47
N LEU A 52 2.35 -8.54 -14.45
CA LEU A 52 1.48 -9.69 -14.68
C LEU A 52 2.29 -10.96 -14.93
N ASP A 53 1.73 -12.10 -14.54
CA ASP A 53 2.33 -13.39 -14.84
C ASP A 53 2.28 -13.67 -16.36
N PRO A 54 3.37 -14.09 -17.01
CA PRO A 54 3.38 -14.36 -18.45
C PRO A 54 2.35 -15.40 -18.90
N ASN A 55 1.96 -16.29 -17.99
CA ASN A 55 0.93 -17.32 -18.22
C ASN A 55 -0.51 -16.77 -18.13
N GLY A 56 -0.69 -15.47 -17.88
CA GLY A 56 -1.99 -14.83 -17.74
C GLY A 56 -2.65 -14.96 -16.36
N GLU A 57 -1.93 -15.42 -15.33
CA GLU A 57 -2.45 -15.44 -13.95
C GLU A 57 -2.68 -13.99 -13.46
N LYS A 58 -3.95 -13.59 -13.44
CA LYS A 58 -4.41 -12.26 -13.00
C LYS A 58 -4.65 -12.15 -11.49
N CYS A 59 -4.67 -13.27 -10.77
CA CYS A 59 -4.97 -13.31 -9.34
C CYS A 59 -3.98 -14.22 -8.61
N VAL A 60 -3.18 -13.63 -7.73
CA VAL A 60 -2.15 -14.33 -6.94
C VAL A 60 -2.83 -14.98 -5.73
N THR A 61 -2.98 -16.30 -5.78
CA THR A 61 -3.81 -17.06 -4.80
C THR A 61 -3.09 -17.42 -3.50
N SER A 62 -1.77 -17.26 -3.42
CA SER A 62 -0.93 -17.48 -2.23
C SER A 62 0.03 -16.30 -2.04
N PRO A 63 0.45 -15.94 -0.81
CA PRO A 63 1.34 -14.80 -0.57
C PRO A 63 2.63 -14.88 -1.41
N ARG A 64 2.74 -14.01 -2.44
CA ARG A 64 3.89 -13.90 -3.35
C ARG A 64 4.78 -12.75 -2.86
N GLN A 65 6.05 -13.01 -2.65
CA GLN A 65 7.00 -12.06 -2.05
C GLN A 65 7.32 -10.93 -3.05
N VAL A 66 7.29 -9.68 -2.60
CA VAL A 66 7.66 -8.51 -3.43
C VAL A 66 9.19 -8.43 -3.49
N SER A 67 9.78 -8.93 -4.57
CA SER A 67 11.24 -9.02 -4.75
C SER A 67 11.98 -7.68 -4.62
N ALA A 68 11.38 -6.61 -5.14
CA ALA A 68 11.89 -5.24 -5.01
C ALA A 68 11.93 -4.71 -3.55
N LEU A 69 11.26 -5.39 -2.62
CA LEU A 69 11.28 -5.14 -1.18
C LEU A 69 11.97 -6.26 -0.39
N HIS A 70 12.88 -7.01 -1.02
CA HIS A 70 13.66 -8.06 -0.37
C HIS A 70 15.16 -7.95 -0.68
N HIS A 71 15.86 -7.12 0.09
CA HIS A 71 17.32 -7.06 0.13
C HIS A 71 17.79 -6.81 1.57
N LYS A 72 19.09 -7.06 1.85
CA LYS A 72 19.71 -7.10 3.19
C LYS A 72 19.53 -5.87 4.10
N ASP A 73 18.92 -4.79 3.60
CA ASP A 73 18.83 -3.50 4.26
C ASP A 73 17.38 -3.06 4.58
N ILE A 74 16.38 -3.85 4.19
CA ILE A 74 14.97 -3.57 4.48
C ILE A 74 14.56 -4.18 5.82
N ASN A 75 14.23 -3.31 6.76
CA ASN A 75 13.37 -3.63 7.90
C ASN A 75 12.06 -2.85 7.73
N MET A 76 10.90 -3.51 7.82
CA MET A 76 9.57 -2.91 7.65
C MET A 76 9.04 -2.31 8.95
N SER A 77 8.49 -1.09 8.88
CA SER A 77 7.84 -0.39 10.00
C SER A 77 6.32 -0.28 9.81
N PHE A 78 5.86 0.19 8.65
CA PHE A 78 4.44 0.29 8.30
C PHE A 78 4.17 -0.24 6.89
N VAL A 79 3.01 -0.86 6.70
CA VAL A 79 2.44 -1.09 5.36
C VAL A 79 0.95 -0.76 5.40
N THR A 80 0.43 -0.14 4.34
CA THR A 80 -0.97 0.29 4.23
C THR A 80 -1.45 0.16 2.78
N ALA A 81 -2.75 -0.03 2.56
CA ALA A 81 -3.32 -0.41 1.26
C ALA A 81 -4.62 0.33 0.96
N SER A 82 -4.86 0.59 -0.33
CA SER A 82 -6.11 1.17 -0.87
C SER A 82 -6.72 0.27 -1.95
N ASP A 83 -7.63 0.77 -2.80
CA ASP A 83 -8.11 0.04 -3.98
C ASP A 83 -6.95 -0.39 -4.90
N GLY A 84 -6.15 0.59 -5.35
CA GLY A 84 -5.16 0.43 -6.42
C GLY A 84 -3.74 0.85 -6.04
N ALA A 85 -3.39 0.84 -4.76
CA ALA A 85 -2.03 1.07 -4.29
C ALA A 85 -1.72 0.31 -2.98
N THR A 86 -0.46 -0.07 -2.81
CA THR A 86 0.12 -0.41 -1.49
C THR A 86 1.24 0.58 -1.18
N VAL A 87 1.35 1.06 0.06
CA VAL A 87 2.50 1.84 0.54
C VAL A 87 3.25 1.04 1.60
N CYS A 88 4.55 0.89 1.40
CA CYS A 88 5.46 0.13 2.25
C CYS A 88 6.53 1.07 2.81
N VAL A 89 6.75 1.06 4.13
CA VAL A 89 7.66 1.98 4.82
C VAL A 89 8.67 1.21 5.67
N THR A 90 9.94 1.63 5.64
CA THR A 90 11.01 0.98 6.39
C THR A 90 11.30 1.65 7.74
N GLU A 91 12.00 0.96 8.64
CA GLU A 91 12.57 1.55 9.88
C GLU A 91 13.52 2.72 9.58
N LYS A 92 14.16 2.72 8.40
CA LYS A 92 15.05 3.80 7.92
C LYS A 92 14.27 5.01 7.34
N GLY A 93 12.93 4.98 7.38
CA GLY A 93 12.08 6.06 6.88
C GLY A 93 12.00 6.14 5.35
N ASP A 94 12.30 5.05 4.64
CA ASP A 94 12.12 4.98 3.20
C ASP A 94 10.68 4.59 2.88
N ILE A 95 10.03 5.32 1.97
CA ILE A 95 8.65 5.09 1.55
C ILE A 95 8.64 4.58 0.11
N TYR A 96 8.05 3.40 -0.08
CA TYR A 96 7.86 2.73 -1.36
C TYR A 96 6.37 2.66 -1.69
N LEU A 97 6.05 2.79 -2.97
CA LEU A 97 4.71 2.70 -3.54
C LEU A 97 4.66 1.51 -4.51
N LEU A 98 3.70 0.61 -4.29
CA LEU A 98 3.33 -0.45 -5.22
C LEU A 98 2.09 0.01 -6.01
N SER A 99 2.30 0.39 -7.27
CA SER A 99 1.25 0.77 -8.22
C SER A 99 1.72 0.51 -9.65
N ASP A 100 0.79 0.42 -10.60
CA ASP A 100 1.10 0.37 -12.04
C ASP A 100 2.07 -0.77 -12.43
N TYR A 101 1.99 -1.90 -11.71
CA TYR A 101 2.85 -3.08 -11.82
C TYR A 101 4.32 -2.85 -11.42
N GLN A 102 4.59 -1.81 -10.63
CA GLN A 102 5.94 -1.38 -10.24
C GLN A 102 6.06 -1.18 -8.73
N CYS A 103 7.28 -1.32 -8.21
CA CYS A 103 7.66 -0.92 -6.86
C CYS A 103 8.60 0.29 -6.94
N LYS A 104 8.09 1.49 -6.62
CA LYS A 104 8.82 2.76 -6.76
C LYS A 104 9.12 3.34 -5.38
N LYS A 105 10.38 3.66 -5.08
CA LYS A 105 10.75 4.44 -3.90
C LYS A 105 10.38 5.91 -4.14
N ILE A 106 9.52 6.49 -3.30
CA ILE A 106 8.95 7.85 -3.47
C ILE A 106 9.43 8.87 -2.44
N ALA A 107 9.97 8.41 -1.30
CA ALA A 107 10.62 9.26 -0.31
C ALA A 107 11.72 8.48 0.44
N SER A 108 12.63 9.21 1.09
CA SER A 108 13.70 8.66 1.93
C SER A 108 13.78 9.41 3.26
N LYS A 109 14.33 8.79 4.31
CA LYS A 109 14.63 9.44 5.60
C LYS A 109 13.44 10.12 6.29
N GLN A 110 12.22 9.66 6.02
CA GLN A 110 11.00 10.07 6.73
C GLN A 110 10.93 9.31 8.06
N LEU A 111 11.72 9.76 9.03
CA LEU A 111 11.90 9.09 10.34
C LEU A 111 10.77 9.43 11.33
N ASN A 112 10.70 8.66 12.41
CA ASN A 112 9.80 8.87 13.56
C ASN A 112 8.30 8.93 13.18
N LEU A 113 7.90 8.20 12.13
CA LEU A 113 6.51 8.10 11.71
C LEU A 113 5.66 7.37 12.76
N LYS A 114 4.49 7.94 13.05
CA LYS A 114 3.48 7.42 13.98
C LYS A 114 2.36 6.67 13.23
N LYS A 115 1.97 7.16 12.05
CA LYS A 115 0.85 6.62 11.26
C LYS A 115 1.05 6.91 9.78
N VAL A 116 0.72 5.96 8.90
CA VAL A 116 0.80 6.10 7.44
C VAL A 116 -0.49 5.58 6.81
N LEU A 117 -1.08 6.37 5.91
CA LEU A 117 -2.36 6.09 5.24
C LEU A 117 -2.22 6.30 3.73
N VAL A 118 -2.94 5.48 2.94
CA VAL A 118 -3.05 5.64 1.49
C VAL A 118 -4.51 5.58 1.05
N SER A 119 -4.89 6.38 0.06
CA SER A 119 -6.16 6.26 -0.66
C SER A 119 -5.98 6.41 -2.17
N GLY A 120 -7.00 5.95 -2.91
CA GLY A 120 -7.02 5.95 -4.38
C GLY A 120 -6.17 4.86 -5.01
N GLY A 121 -5.50 5.18 -6.11
CA GLY A 121 -4.82 4.23 -7.00
C GLY A 121 -5.63 3.90 -8.25
N HIS A 122 -4.94 3.34 -9.24
CA HIS A 122 -5.53 2.81 -10.46
C HIS A 122 -5.43 1.28 -10.45
N LEU A 123 -6.39 0.62 -11.07
CA LEU A 123 -6.37 -0.82 -11.31
C LEU A 123 -6.61 -1.03 -12.80
N ASP A 124 -5.70 -1.75 -13.45
CA ASP A 124 -5.82 -2.11 -14.86
C ASP A 124 -7.12 -2.90 -15.11
N TYR A 125 -8.12 -2.25 -15.69
CA TYR A 125 -9.46 -2.82 -15.79
C TYR A 125 -9.50 -4.14 -16.59
N ARG A 126 -8.52 -4.36 -17.47
CA ARG A 126 -8.41 -5.56 -18.33
C ARG A 126 -8.16 -6.83 -17.52
N VAL A 127 -7.75 -6.72 -16.25
CA VAL A 127 -7.61 -7.89 -15.37
C VAL A 127 -8.96 -8.34 -14.78
N ASN A 128 -9.97 -7.47 -14.71
CA ASN A 128 -11.33 -7.83 -14.30
C ASN A 128 -12.40 -6.85 -14.84
N PRO A 129 -12.75 -6.91 -16.14
CA PRO A 129 -13.66 -5.95 -16.77
C PRO A 129 -15.10 -5.96 -16.23
N GLN A 130 -15.50 -7.01 -15.49
CA GLN A 130 -16.83 -7.11 -14.88
C GLN A 130 -16.95 -6.29 -13.58
N HIS A 131 -15.83 -5.99 -12.91
CA HIS A 131 -15.81 -5.31 -11.61
C HIS A 131 -14.92 -4.06 -11.56
N LEU A 132 -14.13 -3.81 -12.60
CA LEU A 132 -13.29 -2.63 -12.81
C LEU A 132 -13.79 -1.87 -14.03
N LYS A 133 -13.90 -0.54 -13.92
CA LYS A 133 -14.23 0.34 -15.05
C LYS A 133 -12.94 0.87 -15.68
N GLU A 134 -12.92 1.01 -17.00
CA GLU A 134 -11.90 1.80 -17.68
C GLU A 134 -11.84 3.22 -17.09
N ASN A 135 -10.63 3.74 -16.88
CA ASN A 135 -10.35 4.99 -16.17
C ASN A 135 -10.93 5.11 -14.74
N GLY A 136 -11.50 4.04 -14.15
CA GLY A 136 -12.16 4.04 -12.84
C GLY A 136 -11.25 4.12 -11.60
N GLY A 137 -10.04 4.65 -11.75
CA GLY A 137 -9.09 4.87 -10.66
C GLY A 137 -9.25 6.25 -10.02
N LEU A 138 -8.58 6.45 -8.88
CA LEU A 138 -8.49 7.76 -8.21
C LEU A 138 -7.02 8.15 -8.04
N ARG A 139 -6.75 9.47 -7.95
CA ARG A 139 -5.40 9.97 -7.66
C ARG A 139 -4.92 9.39 -6.33
N ILE A 140 -3.70 8.86 -6.32
CA ILE A 140 -3.09 8.30 -5.11
C ILE A 140 -2.86 9.46 -4.15
N CYS A 141 -3.33 9.34 -2.91
CA CYS A 141 -3.00 10.24 -1.82
C CYS A 141 -2.34 9.43 -0.71
N ILE A 142 -1.19 9.87 -0.22
CA ILE A 142 -0.46 9.27 0.88
C ILE A 142 -0.28 10.33 1.95
N LEU A 143 -0.70 10.02 3.18
CA LEU A 143 -0.43 10.85 4.36
C LEU A 143 0.47 10.07 5.32
N ALA A 144 1.45 10.75 5.89
CA ALA A 144 2.25 10.23 6.99
C ALA A 144 2.30 11.26 8.12
N LEU A 145 1.94 10.84 9.33
CA LEU A 145 2.05 11.62 10.55
C LEU A 145 3.30 11.17 11.32
N ASP A 146 4.11 12.11 11.80
CA ASP A 146 5.23 11.82 12.69
C ASP A 146 4.94 12.09 14.17
N GLN A 147 5.83 11.64 15.05
CA GLN A 147 5.74 11.83 16.50
C GLN A 147 5.81 13.32 16.92
N ALA A 148 6.34 14.20 16.07
CA ALA A 148 6.36 15.66 16.28
C ALA A 148 5.07 16.35 15.79
N GLY A 149 4.04 15.59 15.43
CA GLY A 149 2.73 16.08 15.00
C GLY A 149 2.73 16.68 13.59
N ARG A 150 3.78 16.46 12.80
CA ARG A 150 3.88 16.98 11.43
C ARG A 150 3.23 16.00 10.46
N VAL A 151 2.35 16.52 9.60
CA VAL A 151 1.75 15.74 8.51
C VAL A 151 2.53 15.98 7.22
N LEU A 152 2.99 14.90 6.63
CA LEU A 152 3.59 14.83 5.30
C LEU A 152 2.53 14.29 4.32
N CYS A 153 2.49 14.85 3.12
CA CYS A 153 1.51 14.48 2.10
C CYS A 153 2.20 14.25 0.75
N TRP A 154 1.84 13.18 0.04
CA TRP A 154 2.21 12.97 -1.37
C TRP A 154 0.96 12.67 -2.19
N LYS A 155 0.83 13.27 -3.37
CA LYS A 155 -0.27 13.02 -4.30
C LYS A 155 0.24 12.68 -5.69
N SER A 156 -0.43 11.76 -6.40
CA SER A 156 -0.10 11.50 -7.80
C SER A 156 -0.49 12.68 -8.68
N ALA A 157 0.40 13.05 -9.58
CA ALA A 157 0.23 14.10 -10.59
C ALA A 157 0.84 13.59 -11.90
N ASN A 158 -0.03 13.37 -12.88
CA ASN A 158 0.26 12.68 -14.13
C ASN A 158 0.91 11.31 -13.82
N SER A 159 2.17 11.10 -14.20
CA SER A 159 2.94 9.87 -13.98
C SER A 159 3.83 9.86 -12.72
N SER A 160 3.79 10.91 -11.90
CA SER A 160 4.72 11.14 -10.78
C SER A 160 4.01 11.31 -9.43
N MET A 161 4.64 10.88 -8.33
CA MET A 161 4.25 11.29 -6.98
C MET A 161 4.92 12.62 -6.63
N LYS A 162 4.13 13.65 -6.27
CA LYS A 162 4.64 14.94 -5.80
C LYS A 162 4.37 15.10 -4.32
N GLN A 163 5.37 15.52 -3.56
CA GLN A 163 5.19 15.90 -2.15
C GLN A 163 4.44 17.23 -2.08
N CYS A 164 3.30 17.24 -1.38
CA CYS A 164 2.53 18.45 -1.11
C CYS A 164 3.01 19.04 0.23
N ARG A 165 3.24 20.36 0.25
CA ARG A 165 3.50 21.11 1.49
C ARG A 165 2.19 21.74 1.95
N TRP A 166 1.88 21.60 3.23
CA TRP A 166 0.80 22.36 3.86
C TRP A 166 1.27 23.81 4.06
N ILE A 167 0.37 24.76 3.82
CA ILE A 167 0.58 26.18 4.08
C ILE A 167 -0.31 26.55 5.26
N TYR A 168 0.30 26.59 6.45
CA TYR A 168 -0.37 27.04 7.67
C TYR A 168 0.13 28.43 8.04
N GLY A 169 -0.78 29.36 8.35
CA GLY A 169 -0.41 30.71 8.85
C GLY A 169 0.15 30.75 10.28
N ARG A 170 0.20 29.59 10.95
CA ARG A 170 0.77 29.37 12.28
C ARG A 170 1.30 27.94 12.37
N GLN A 171 2.15 27.64 13.35
CA GLN A 171 2.49 26.25 13.66
C GLN A 171 1.24 25.49 14.16
N VAL A 172 1.06 24.26 13.69
CA VAL A 172 -0.02 23.35 14.11
C VAL A 172 0.60 21.99 14.41
N TYR A 173 0.15 21.36 15.50
CA TYR A 173 0.50 20.01 15.90
C TYR A 173 -0.72 19.12 15.68
N MET A 174 -0.58 18.03 14.90
CA MET A 174 -1.65 17.05 14.71
C MET A 174 -1.41 15.85 15.63
N SER A 175 -2.41 15.48 16.41
CA SER A 175 -2.39 14.29 17.26
C SER A 175 -2.74 13.03 16.47
N ASP A 176 -3.65 13.09 15.48
CA ASP A 176 -3.95 12.00 14.56
C ASP A 176 -4.33 12.46 13.13
N ILE A 177 -4.28 11.52 12.19
CA ILE A 177 -4.72 11.68 10.78
C ILE A 177 -5.74 10.62 10.40
N PHE A 178 -6.71 10.99 9.55
CA PHE A 178 -7.54 10.05 8.81
C PHE A 178 -7.69 10.46 7.34
N LEU A 179 -7.86 9.47 6.46
CA LEU A 179 -7.88 9.63 5.01
C LEU A 179 -8.86 8.60 4.44
N ASN A 180 -9.84 9.05 3.66
CA ASN A 180 -10.66 8.16 2.83
C ASN A 180 -10.55 8.56 1.35
N ARG A 181 -11.52 8.21 0.50
CA ARG A 181 -11.52 8.56 -0.93
C ARG A 181 -11.85 10.02 -1.21
N ASN A 182 -12.58 10.68 -0.30
CA ASN A 182 -13.20 11.99 -0.48
C ASN A 182 -12.57 13.04 0.47
N GLU A 183 -12.20 12.61 1.67
CA GLU A 183 -11.91 13.47 2.82
C GLU A 183 -10.53 13.20 3.44
N ILE A 184 -9.99 14.25 4.04
CA ILE A 184 -8.84 14.19 4.96
C ILE A 184 -9.29 14.84 6.26
N MET A 185 -9.06 14.16 7.38
CA MET A 185 -9.36 14.67 8.71
C MET A 185 -8.08 14.74 9.55
N PHE A 186 -7.99 15.81 10.34
CA PHE A 186 -6.93 16.08 11.29
C PHE A 186 -7.55 16.23 12.68
N VAL A 187 -6.86 15.71 13.70
CA VAL A 187 -7.24 15.81 15.12
C VAL A 187 -6.07 16.38 15.90
#